data_AF-A0A2V5Z3M7-F1
#
_entry.id   AF-A0A2V5Z3M7-F1
#
_cell.length_a   1.000
_cell.length_b   1.000
_cell.length_c   1.000
_cell.angle_alpha   90.00
_cell.angle_beta   90.00
_cell.angle_gamma   90.00
#
_symmetry.space_group_name_H-M   'P 1'
#
loop_
_entity.id
_entity.type
_entity.pdbx_description
1 polymer ?
#
loop_
_entity_poly.entity_id
_entity_poly.type
_entity_poly.pdbx_seq_one_letter_code
_entity_poly.pdbx_strand_id
1 'polypeptide(L)'
;LLFGTAGFLETPDLDIYKKSAREYVRQLWDRWWPHRDDLQRLILPAKAWHISGTRPVNHPQRRLAALAVLAREWSRLQRASGKSSVAAADDFFQTLEHPFWNFHYTLTSEASPKEMALIGEARVADILANVLFPFWAAHDIEAPASPSTQLWTEYAKLPTQLSNRRLETAATRLFGNDPRRKELLRTVAHQQGLLQIYEDFCMQDSSDCAQCPFPEQMAKWV
;
A
#
# COMPACT_ATOMS: atom_id res chain seq x y z
N LEU A 1 18.27 10.73 -6.89
CA LEU A 1 17.12 11.49 -7.43
C LEU A 1 15.91 11.46 -6.52
N LEU A 2 15.17 10.34 -6.42
CA LEU A 2 13.88 10.28 -5.67
C LEU A 2 13.93 10.86 -4.25
N PHE A 3 14.92 10.50 -3.44
CA PHE A 3 15.07 11.02 -2.07
C PHE A 3 15.32 12.54 -2.01
N GLY A 4 16.04 13.09 -2.98
CA GLY A 4 16.29 14.52 -3.08
C GLY A 4 15.04 15.29 -3.48
N THR A 5 14.32 14.83 -4.52
CA THR A 5 13.03 15.43 -4.93
C THR A 5 11.95 15.26 -3.86
N ALA A 6 12.03 14.23 -3.03
CA ALA A 6 11.12 14.06 -1.90
C ALA A 6 11.41 15.01 -0.73
N GLY A 7 12.49 15.80 -0.77
CA GLY A 7 12.90 16.66 0.34
C GLY A 7 13.48 15.88 1.53
N PHE A 8 13.97 14.65 1.33
CA PHE A 8 14.58 13.86 2.42
C PHE A 8 16.10 14.02 2.51
N LEU A 9 16.69 14.82 1.63
CA LEU A 9 18.10 15.19 1.61
C LEU A 9 18.21 16.73 1.73
N GLU A 10 17.89 17.26 2.91
CA GLU A 10 17.85 18.71 3.15
C GLU A 10 19.24 19.29 3.46
N THR A 11 19.98 18.65 4.36
CA THR A 11 21.32 19.10 4.79
C THR A 11 22.39 18.08 4.39
N PRO A 12 23.51 18.53 3.76
CA PRO A 12 24.63 17.65 3.44
C PRO A 12 25.48 17.29 4.66
N ASP A 13 25.17 17.87 5.83
CA ASP A 13 25.82 17.52 7.08
C ASP A 13 25.62 16.03 7.38
N LEU A 14 26.71 15.26 7.28
CA LEU A 14 26.69 13.83 7.53
C LEU A 14 26.74 13.48 9.02
N ASP A 15 27.05 14.44 9.90
CA ASP A 15 27.24 14.16 11.32
C ASP A 15 25.92 13.90 12.07
N ILE A 16 24.80 14.38 11.53
CA ILE A 16 23.45 14.05 12.04
C ILE A 16 23.10 12.56 11.88
N TYR A 17 23.79 11.85 10.98
CA TYR A 17 23.54 10.44 10.72
C TYR A 17 24.46 9.53 11.55
N LYS A 18 23.92 8.39 11.97
CA LYS A 18 24.69 7.33 12.61
C LYS A 18 25.74 6.77 11.66
N LYS A 19 26.88 6.33 12.19
CA LYS A 19 28.01 5.83 11.38
C LYS A 19 27.61 4.74 10.38
N SER A 20 26.67 3.87 10.75
CA SER A 20 26.12 2.82 9.89
C SER A 20 25.34 3.35 8.67
N ALA A 21 24.76 4.56 8.77
CA ALA A 21 23.97 5.18 7.71
C ALA A 21 24.75 6.21 6.88
N ARG A 22 25.85 6.76 7.42
CA ARG A 22 26.63 7.84 6.77
C ARG A 22 27.06 7.49 5.35
N GLU A 23 27.58 6.29 5.14
CA GLU A 23 28.05 5.87 3.81
C GLU A 23 26.89 5.77 2.81
N TYR A 24 25.75 5.22 3.22
CA TYR A 24 24.56 5.13 2.37
C TYR A 24 24.01 6.53 2.02
N VAL A 25 23.93 7.42 3.01
CA VAL A 25 23.47 8.80 2.80
C VAL A 25 24.42 9.59 1.91
N ARG A 26 25.74 9.41 2.07
CA ARG A 26 26.75 10.01 1.19
C ARG A 26 26.53 9.62 -0.26
N GLN A 27 26.30 8.33 -0.54
CA GLN A 27 25.99 7.87 -1.90
C GLN A 27 24.70 8.46 -2.47
N LEU A 28 23.69 8.69 -1.62
CA LEU A 28 22.46 9.39 -2.04
C LEU A 28 22.73 10.85 -2.39
N TRP A 29 23.55 11.54 -1.59
CA TRP A 29 23.99 12.91 -1.83
C TRP A 29 24.85 13.03 -3.08
N ASP A 30 25.86 12.18 -3.26
CA ASP A 30 26.75 12.18 -4.43
C ASP A 30 25.96 12.07 -5.75
N ARG A 31 24.89 11.27 -5.76
CA ARG A 31 23.97 11.12 -6.92
C ARG A 31 22.94 12.23 -7.04
N TRP A 32 22.65 12.97 -5.99
CA TRP A 32 21.63 14.03 -5.98
C TRP A 32 22.24 15.40 -6.27
N TRP A 33 23.41 15.68 -5.70
CA TRP A 33 24.07 16.97 -5.72
C TRP A 33 24.17 17.59 -7.11
N PRO A 34 24.58 16.86 -8.18
CA PRO A 34 24.70 17.44 -9.51
C PRO A 34 23.37 17.91 -10.12
N HIS A 35 22.24 17.42 -9.60
CA HIS A 35 20.91 17.69 -10.16
C HIS A 35 20.05 18.59 -9.26
N ARG A 36 20.55 18.96 -8.07
CA ARG A 36 19.76 19.64 -7.05
C ARG A 36 19.24 20.99 -7.52
N ASP A 37 20.09 21.79 -8.15
CA ASP A 37 19.74 23.15 -8.55
C ASP A 37 18.73 23.15 -9.71
N ASP A 38 18.93 22.29 -10.71
CA ASP A 38 17.99 22.11 -11.84
C ASP A 38 16.61 21.61 -11.40
N LEU A 39 16.58 20.77 -10.36
CA LEU A 39 15.37 20.13 -9.85
C LEU A 39 14.81 20.82 -8.60
N GLN A 40 15.33 21.99 -8.22
CA GLN A 40 14.96 22.69 -6.98
C GLN A 40 13.44 22.92 -6.87
N ARG A 41 12.79 23.30 -7.99
CA ARG A 41 11.33 23.52 -8.06
C ARG A 41 10.50 22.25 -7.87
N LEU A 42 11.09 21.07 -8.01
CA LEU A 42 10.42 19.77 -7.87
C LEU A 42 10.59 19.19 -6.47
N ILE A 43 11.36 19.84 -5.59
CA ILE A 43 11.53 19.39 -4.21
C ILE A 43 10.20 19.54 -3.47
N LEU A 44 9.68 18.42 -2.96
CA LEU A 44 8.45 18.39 -2.19
C LEU A 44 8.67 19.02 -0.81
N PRO A 45 7.75 19.87 -0.32
CA PRO A 45 7.84 20.43 1.01
C PRO A 45 7.51 19.35 2.07
N ALA A 46 8.09 19.44 3.26
CA ALA A 46 7.87 18.48 4.34
C ALA A 46 6.38 18.22 4.65
N LYS A 47 5.54 19.26 4.56
CA LYS A 47 4.08 19.18 4.75
C LYS A 47 3.34 18.30 3.75
N ALA A 48 3.95 17.95 2.61
CA ALA A 48 3.39 17.00 1.66
C ALA A 48 3.41 15.56 2.20
N TRP A 49 4.21 15.29 3.23
CA TRP A 49 4.35 13.97 3.83
C TRP A 49 3.58 13.88 5.14
N HIS A 50 2.61 12.96 5.20
CA HIS A 50 1.99 12.58 6.47
C HIS A 50 2.88 11.58 7.21
N ILE A 51 3.55 12.05 8.26
CA ILE A 51 4.49 11.25 9.06
C ILE A 51 3.87 10.85 10.42
N SER A 52 2.99 11.69 10.99
CA SER A 52 2.34 11.44 12.28
C SER A 52 1.49 10.17 12.28
N GLY A 53 1.63 9.34 13.31
CA GLY A 53 0.83 8.12 13.47
C GLY A 53 1.16 6.99 12.47
N THR A 54 2.22 7.14 11.67
CA THR A 54 2.65 6.09 10.75
C THR A 54 3.47 5.03 11.50
N ARG A 55 3.15 3.75 11.28
CA ARG A 55 3.99 2.65 11.77
C ARG A 55 5.35 2.73 11.07
N PRO A 56 6.48 2.37 11.71
CA PRO A 56 7.81 2.47 11.11
C PRO A 56 7.93 1.84 9.72
N VAL A 57 7.33 0.67 9.51
CA VAL A 57 7.34 -0.05 8.22
C VAL A 57 6.55 0.66 7.11
N ASN A 58 5.67 1.61 7.45
CA ASN A 58 4.89 2.41 6.51
C ASN A 58 5.43 3.84 6.33
N HIS A 59 6.60 4.16 6.90
CA HIS A 59 7.18 5.50 6.85
C HIS A 59 7.42 5.95 5.38
N PRO A 60 7.18 7.23 5.03
CA PRO A 60 7.33 7.73 3.66
C PRO A 60 8.70 7.44 3.02
N GLN A 61 9.79 7.57 3.77
CA GLN A 61 11.14 7.27 3.26
C GLN A 61 11.28 5.81 2.84
N ARG A 62 10.78 4.86 3.66
CA ARG A 62 10.81 3.43 3.32
C ARG A 62 9.95 3.11 2.10
N ARG A 63 8.77 3.72 1.98
CA ARG A 63 7.92 3.57 0.78
C ARG A 63 8.61 4.10 -0.48
N LEU A 64 9.33 5.21 -0.37
CA LEU A 64 10.09 5.78 -1.48
C LEU A 64 11.28 4.89 -1.87
N ALA A 65 11.94 4.28 -0.89
CA ALA A 65 12.97 3.29 -1.14
C ALA A 65 12.42 2.04 -1.83
N ALA A 66 11.27 1.54 -1.39
CA ALA A 66 10.58 0.43 -2.05
C ALA A 66 10.24 0.79 -3.51
N LEU A 67 9.75 2.01 -3.77
CA LEU A 67 9.53 2.50 -5.13
C LEU A 67 10.82 2.52 -5.96
N ALA A 68 11.93 2.99 -5.39
CA ALA A 68 13.23 3.00 -6.09
C ALA A 68 13.69 1.58 -6.46
N VAL A 69 13.50 0.61 -5.57
CA VAL A 69 13.81 -0.80 -5.82
C VAL A 69 12.88 -1.38 -6.90
N LEU A 70 11.57 -1.13 -6.81
CA LEU A 70 10.61 -1.57 -7.83
C LEU A 70 10.94 -1.01 -9.21
N ALA A 71 11.33 0.27 -9.30
CA ALA A 71 11.75 0.89 -10.55
C ALA A 71 13.02 0.25 -11.14
N ARG A 72 13.96 -0.16 -10.29
CA ARG A 72 15.15 -0.91 -10.73
C ARG A 72 14.80 -2.32 -11.18
N GLU A 73 13.89 -2.99 -10.48
CA GLU A 73 13.43 -4.36 -10.76
C GLU A 73 12.25 -4.40 -11.74
N TRP A 74 12.02 -3.32 -12.53
CA TRP A 74 10.82 -3.14 -13.34
C TRP A 74 10.52 -4.33 -14.26
N SER A 75 11.53 -4.85 -14.97
CA SER A 75 11.36 -6.01 -15.86
C SER A 75 11.00 -7.31 -15.10
N ARG A 76 11.38 -7.45 -13.83
CA ARG A 76 10.95 -8.58 -12.99
C ARG A 76 9.51 -8.38 -12.52
N LEU A 77 9.16 -7.16 -12.11
CA LEU A 77 7.79 -6.79 -11.76
C LEU A 77 6.84 -7.08 -12.93
N GLN A 78 7.15 -6.58 -14.13
CA GLN A 78 6.35 -6.83 -15.33
C GLN A 78 6.15 -8.32 -15.61
N ARG A 79 7.21 -9.13 -15.49
CA ARG A 79 7.11 -10.59 -15.67
C ARG A 79 6.28 -11.27 -14.59
N ALA A 80 6.40 -10.85 -13.34
CA ALA A 80 5.61 -11.40 -12.24
C ALA A 80 4.12 -11.05 -12.39
N SER A 81 3.83 -9.78 -12.68
CA SER A 81 2.47 -9.28 -12.91
C SER A 81 1.84 -9.84 -14.18
N GLY A 82 2.60 -10.11 -15.25
CA GLY A 82 2.05 -10.66 -16.50
C GLY A 82 1.56 -12.11 -16.42
N LYS A 83 1.85 -12.84 -15.33
CA LYS A 83 1.45 -14.24 -15.15
C LYS A 83 0.02 -14.41 -14.60
N SER A 84 -0.66 -13.32 -14.24
CA SER A 84 -1.98 -13.34 -13.57
C SER A 84 -2.04 -14.34 -12.41
N SER A 85 -0.97 -14.38 -11.60
CA SER A 85 -0.76 -15.37 -10.55
C SER A 85 -0.37 -14.69 -9.25
N VAL A 86 -1.17 -14.92 -8.20
CA VAL A 86 -0.90 -14.44 -6.84
C VAL A 86 0.45 -14.95 -6.34
N ALA A 87 0.72 -16.24 -6.48
CA ALA A 87 1.98 -16.84 -6.03
C ALA A 87 3.21 -16.23 -6.71
N ALA A 88 3.12 -15.93 -8.02
CA ALA A 88 4.23 -15.30 -8.73
C ALA A 88 4.46 -13.84 -8.30
N ALA A 89 3.38 -13.10 -8.00
CA ALA A 89 3.49 -11.75 -7.46
C ALA A 89 4.05 -11.75 -6.04
N ASP A 90 3.57 -12.65 -5.18
CA ASP A 90 4.04 -12.82 -3.80
C ASP A 90 5.54 -13.16 -3.77
N ASP A 91 5.97 -14.15 -4.55
CA ASP A 91 7.39 -14.52 -4.68
C ASP A 91 8.25 -13.34 -5.12
N PHE A 92 7.77 -12.55 -6.09
CA PHE A 92 8.48 -11.35 -6.52
C PHE A 92 8.63 -10.34 -5.37
N PHE A 93 7.56 -10.02 -4.64
CA PHE A 93 7.62 -9.02 -3.57
C PHE A 93 8.44 -9.50 -2.35
N GLN A 94 8.36 -10.79 -2.02
CA GLN A 94 9.11 -11.38 -0.90
C GLN A 94 10.62 -11.43 -1.17
N THR A 95 11.04 -11.53 -2.43
CA THR A 95 12.46 -11.55 -2.83
C THR A 95 13.05 -10.15 -3.05
N LEU A 96 12.29 -9.08 -2.77
CA LEU A 96 12.82 -7.71 -2.85
C LEU A 96 13.65 -7.38 -1.62
N GLU A 97 14.92 -7.10 -1.85
CA GLU A 97 15.88 -6.75 -0.82
C GLU A 97 16.60 -5.43 -1.10
N HIS A 98 16.97 -4.77 -0.01
CA HIS A 98 17.85 -3.63 -0.04
C HIS A 98 18.76 -3.63 1.21
N PRO A 99 20.10 -3.56 1.06
CA PRO A 99 21.03 -3.68 2.19
C PRO A 99 20.77 -2.71 3.35
N PHE A 100 20.43 -1.45 3.05
CA PHE A 100 20.04 -0.46 4.06
C PHE A 100 18.58 -0.59 4.51
N TRP A 101 17.62 -0.49 3.59
CA TRP A 101 16.20 -0.42 3.93
C TRP A 101 15.63 -1.70 4.52
N ASN A 102 16.24 -2.88 4.37
CA ASN A 102 15.79 -4.05 5.10
C ASN A 102 16.00 -3.93 6.63
N PHE A 103 16.86 -3.01 7.08
CA PHE A 103 17.16 -2.79 8.51
C PHE A 103 16.76 -1.40 9.01
N HIS A 104 16.43 -0.44 8.14
CA HIS A 104 16.10 0.94 8.52
C HIS A 104 14.70 1.37 8.06
N TYR A 105 14.06 2.26 8.81
CA TYR A 105 12.77 2.86 8.45
C TYR A 105 12.88 4.35 8.08
N THR A 106 13.93 5.04 8.55
CA THR A 106 14.35 6.36 8.05
C THR A 106 15.87 6.37 7.84
N LEU A 107 16.40 7.42 7.17
CA LEU A 107 17.84 7.65 7.05
C LEU A 107 18.52 7.91 8.41
N THR A 108 17.76 8.36 9.41
CA THR A 108 18.25 8.70 10.76
C THR A 108 17.92 7.64 11.80
N SER A 109 17.14 6.61 11.45
CA SER A 109 16.74 5.58 12.40
C SER A 109 17.90 4.67 12.76
N GLU A 110 17.87 4.17 14.00
CA GLU A 110 18.69 3.03 14.37
C GLU A 110 18.38 1.82 13.47
N ALA A 111 19.39 0.99 13.24
CA ALA A 111 19.21 -0.27 12.54
C ALA A 111 18.37 -1.22 13.41
N SER A 112 17.37 -1.84 12.82
CA SER A 112 16.63 -2.93 13.43
C SER A 112 17.55 -4.14 13.61
N PRO A 113 17.51 -4.84 14.76
CA PRO A 113 18.26 -6.07 14.96
C PRO A 113 17.71 -7.24 14.12
N LYS A 114 16.48 -7.11 13.61
CA LYS A 114 15.84 -8.09 12.75
C LYS A 114 15.56 -7.48 11.38
N GLU A 115 15.78 -8.28 10.35
CA GLU A 115 15.42 -7.92 9.00
C GLU A 115 13.91 -7.67 8.86
N MET A 116 13.55 -6.65 8.10
CA MET A 116 12.18 -6.27 7.78
C MET A 116 12.02 -6.31 6.26
N ALA A 117 11.04 -7.07 5.77
CA ALA A 117 10.69 -7.11 4.36
C ALA A 117 10.47 -5.69 3.81
N LEU A 118 11.06 -5.39 2.65
CA LEU A 118 10.96 -4.06 2.04
C LEU A 118 9.50 -3.69 1.77
N ILE A 119 8.72 -4.67 1.31
CA ILE A 119 7.27 -4.62 1.16
C ILE A 119 6.69 -5.80 1.94
N GLY A 120 6.07 -5.53 3.09
CA GLY A 120 5.50 -6.57 3.95
C GLY A 120 4.19 -7.16 3.40
N GLU A 121 3.81 -8.34 3.90
CA GLU A 121 2.63 -9.11 3.46
C GLU A 121 1.34 -8.28 3.39
N ALA A 122 1.09 -7.44 4.40
CA ALA A 122 -0.07 -6.54 4.41
C ALA A 122 -0.10 -5.60 3.20
N ARG A 123 1.06 -5.06 2.82
CA ARG A 123 1.19 -4.20 1.64
C ARG A 123 1.07 -4.98 0.34
N VAL A 124 1.57 -6.21 0.32
CA VAL A 124 1.43 -7.08 -0.85
C VAL A 124 -0.04 -7.40 -1.10
N ALA A 125 -0.81 -7.75 -0.05
CA ALA A 125 -2.25 -7.96 -0.15
C ALA A 125 -2.99 -6.71 -0.68
N ASP A 126 -2.62 -5.52 -0.21
CA ASP A 126 -3.17 -4.25 -0.72
C ASP A 126 -2.84 -4.03 -2.21
N ILE A 127 -1.60 -4.31 -2.63
CA ILE A 127 -1.17 -4.16 -4.03
C ILE A 127 -1.89 -5.18 -4.92
N LEU A 128 -2.02 -6.43 -4.47
CA LEU A 128 -2.79 -7.44 -5.17
C LEU A 128 -4.21 -6.95 -5.38
N ALA A 129 -4.91 -6.62 -4.30
CA ALA A 129 -6.32 -6.32 -4.36
C ALA A 129 -6.64 -5.03 -5.14
N ASN A 130 -5.84 -3.98 -4.98
CA ASN A 130 -6.17 -2.65 -5.52
C ASN A 130 -5.43 -2.33 -6.83
N VAL A 131 -4.43 -3.12 -7.23
CA VAL A 131 -3.61 -2.84 -8.42
C VAL A 131 -3.57 -4.03 -9.36
N LEU A 132 -3.07 -5.19 -8.90
CA LEU A 132 -2.81 -6.32 -9.79
C LEU A 132 -4.09 -7.02 -10.24
N PHE A 133 -5.05 -7.27 -9.35
CA PHE A 133 -6.33 -7.86 -9.73
C PHE A 133 -7.13 -6.98 -10.71
N PRO A 134 -7.29 -5.66 -10.47
CA PRO A 134 -7.90 -4.76 -11.45
C PRO A 134 -7.15 -4.75 -12.80
N PHE A 135 -5.81 -4.75 -12.76
CA PHE A 135 -4.98 -4.84 -13.97
C PHE A 135 -5.23 -6.15 -14.73
N TRP A 136 -5.27 -7.30 -14.04
CA TRP A 136 -5.55 -8.60 -14.64
C TRP A 136 -6.96 -8.65 -15.22
N ALA A 137 -7.97 -8.14 -14.50
CA ALA A 137 -9.35 -8.10 -14.96
C ALA A 137 -9.51 -7.28 -16.25
N ALA A 138 -8.81 -6.14 -16.35
CA ALA A 138 -8.83 -5.32 -17.56
C ALA A 138 -8.24 -6.05 -18.78
N HIS A 139 -7.18 -6.85 -18.60
CA HIS A 139 -6.56 -7.62 -19.69
C HIS A 139 -7.36 -8.90 -20.04
N ASP A 140 -8.07 -9.46 -19.07
CA ASP A 140 -8.93 -10.64 -19.24
C ASP A 140 -10.13 -10.34 -20.15
N ILE A 141 -10.70 -9.13 -20.02
CA ILE A 141 -11.82 -8.65 -20.87
C ILE A 141 -11.44 -8.60 -22.35
N GLU A 142 -10.17 -8.32 -22.67
CA GLU A 142 -9.66 -8.28 -24.04
C GLU A 142 -9.31 -9.67 -24.60
N ALA A 143 -9.23 -10.69 -23.75
CA ALA A 143 -8.91 -12.07 -24.10
C ALA A 143 -10.17 -12.97 -23.97
N PRO A 144 -10.98 -13.14 -25.03
CA PRO A 144 -12.30 -13.81 -24.99
C PRO A 144 -12.30 -15.30 -24.59
N ALA A 145 -11.16 -15.87 -24.21
CA ALA A 145 -10.97 -17.28 -23.87
C ALA A 145 -10.69 -17.55 -22.37
N SER A 146 -10.56 -16.52 -21.53
CA SER A 146 -10.26 -16.68 -20.10
C SER A 146 -11.48 -16.31 -19.24
N PRO A 147 -11.92 -17.18 -18.33
CA PRO A 147 -13.13 -16.93 -17.56
C PRO A 147 -12.82 -15.95 -16.42
N SER A 148 -13.31 -14.71 -16.56
CA SER A 148 -13.37 -13.68 -15.52
C SER A 148 -13.85 -14.19 -14.14
N THR A 149 -14.65 -15.25 -14.14
CA THR A 149 -15.11 -15.99 -12.95
C THR A 149 -13.97 -16.56 -12.09
N GLN A 150 -12.88 -17.05 -12.69
CA GLN A 150 -11.75 -17.60 -11.94
C GLN A 150 -10.98 -16.50 -11.20
N LEU A 151 -10.76 -15.36 -11.87
CA LEU A 151 -10.09 -14.22 -11.27
C LEU A 151 -10.89 -13.65 -10.08
N TRP A 152 -12.21 -13.52 -10.23
CA TRP A 152 -13.08 -13.13 -9.13
C TRP A 152 -13.03 -14.11 -7.96
N THR A 153 -13.02 -15.41 -8.25
CA THR A 153 -12.95 -16.46 -7.22
C THR A 153 -11.67 -16.38 -6.40
N GLU A 154 -10.54 -16.05 -7.02
CA GLU A 154 -9.26 -15.85 -6.31
C GLU A 154 -9.24 -14.52 -5.53
N TYR A 155 -9.75 -13.44 -6.12
CA TYR A 155 -9.88 -12.15 -5.44
C TYR A 155 -10.72 -12.25 -4.17
N ALA A 156 -11.87 -12.93 -4.24
CA ALA A 156 -12.80 -13.09 -3.13
C ALA A 156 -12.21 -13.83 -1.92
N LYS A 157 -11.16 -14.63 -2.13
CA LYS A 157 -10.46 -15.39 -1.09
C LYS A 157 -9.31 -14.62 -0.44
N LEU A 158 -8.87 -13.49 -0.99
CA LEU A 158 -7.74 -12.75 -0.46
C LEU A 158 -7.97 -12.38 1.02
N PRO A 159 -7.06 -12.72 1.93
CA PRO A 159 -7.21 -12.40 3.35
C PRO A 159 -7.05 -10.90 3.58
N THR A 160 -7.85 -10.35 4.50
CA THR A 160 -7.59 -8.99 5.01
C THR A 160 -6.30 -8.94 5.80
N GLN A 161 -5.60 -7.80 5.74
CA GLN A 161 -4.39 -7.55 6.54
C GLN A 161 -4.47 -6.25 7.37
N LEU A 162 -5.35 -5.32 7.03
CA LEU A 162 -5.47 -4.02 7.69
C LEU A 162 -6.94 -3.67 7.90
N SER A 163 -7.28 -3.13 9.08
CA SER A 163 -8.56 -2.46 9.28
C SER A 163 -8.36 -0.94 9.31
N ASN A 164 -9.36 -0.20 8.85
CA ASN A 164 -9.38 1.25 8.90
C ASN A 164 -10.66 1.72 9.61
N ARG A 165 -10.66 2.96 10.09
CA ARG A 165 -11.78 3.50 10.89
C ARG A 165 -13.11 3.49 10.14
N ARG A 166 -13.10 3.73 8.82
CA ARG A 166 -14.31 3.70 7.99
C ARG A 166 -14.93 2.31 7.98
N LEU A 167 -14.10 1.29 7.76
CA LEU A 167 -14.49 -0.11 7.81
C LEU A 167 -15.08 -0.48 9.17
N GLU A 168 -14.41 -0.11 10.28
CA GLU A 168 -14.91 -0.40 11.62
C GLU A 168 -16.24 0.30 11.93
N THR A 169 -16.41 1.54 11.46
CA THR A 169 -17.69 2.25 11.58
C THR A 169 -18.79 1.55 10.79
N ALA A 170 -18.55 1.19 9.53
CA ALA A 170 -19.50 0.47 8.69
C ALA A 170 -19.88 -0.88 9.29
N ALA A 171 -18.89 -1.67 9.71
CA ALA A 171 -19.09 -2.97 10.34
C ALA A 171 -19.87 -2.88 11.65
N THR A 172 -19.60 -1.86 12.46
CA THR A 172 -20.31 -1.66 13.72
C THR A 172 -21.77 -1.26 13.47
N ARG A 173 -22.03 -0.38 12.49
CA ARG A 173 -23.39 0.04 12.12
C ARG A 173 -24.22 -1.08 11.51
N LEU A 174 -23.62 -1.89 10.62
CA LEU A 174 -24.33 -2.95 9.90
C LEU A 174 -24.47 -4.25 10.70
N PHE A 175 -23.42 -4.64 11.44
CA PHE A 175 -23.37 -5.95 12.08
C PHE A 175 -23.43 -5.87 13.61
N GLY A 176 -23.09 -4.74 14.23
CA GLY A 176 -23.07 -4.61 15.69
C GLY A 176 -22.32 -5.78 16.36
N ASN A 177 -23.06 -6.57 17.16
CA ASN A 177 -22.59 -7.76 17.87
C ASN A 177 -22.93 -9.09 17.17
N ASP A 178 -23.35 -9.07 15.91
CA ASP A 178 -23.64 -10.29 15.13
C ASP A 178 -22.38 -11.19 15.10
N PRO A 179 -22.50 -12.48 15.50
CA PRO A 179 -21.36 -13.39 15.57
C PRO A 179 -20.68 -13.60 14.20
N ARG A 180 -21.39 -13.37 13.09
CA ARG A 180 -20.86 -13.49 11.72
C ARG A 180 -19.99 -12.30 11.32
N ARG A 181 -19.97 -11.20 12.07
CA ARG A 181 -19.15 -10.00 11.76
C ARG A 181 -17.70 -10.37 11.44
N LYS A 182 -17.09 -11.26 12.24
CA LYS A 182 -15.70 -11.67 12.04
C LYS A 182 -15.49 -12.41 10.72
N GLU A 183 -16.45 -13.24 10.33
CA GLU A 183 -16.41 -13.97 9.06
C GLU A 183 -16.61 -13.02 7.87
N LEU A 184 -17.57 -12.11 7.97
CA LEU A 184 -17.88 -11.09 6.96
C LEU A 184 -16.79 -10.02 6.83
N LEU A 185 -15.76 -10.00 7.68
CA LEU A 185 -14.62 -9.08 7.56
C LEU A 185 -13.31 -9.79 7.19
N ARG A 186 -13.36 -11.11 6.97
CA ARG A 186 -12.17 -11.96 6.81
C ARG A 186 -11.47 -11.75 5.46
N THR A 187 -12.18 -11.32 4.44
CA THR A 187 -11.64 -11.21 3.07
C THR A 187 -11.64 -9.77 2.59
N VAL A 188 -10.71 -9.47 1.66
CA VAL A 188 -10.63 -8.14 1.05
C VAL A 188 -11.91 -7.81 0.30
N ALA A 189 -12.51 -8.76 -0.42
CA ALA A 189 -13.75 -8.52 -1.16
C ALA A 189 -14.90 -8.05 -0.25
N HIS A 190 -15.08 -8.66 0.92
CA HIS A 190 -16.12 -8.19 1.85
C HIS A 190 -15.79 -6.79 2.40
N GLN A 191 -14.52 -6.51 2.70
CA GLN A 191 -14.14 -5.19 3.18
C GLN A 191 -14.34 -4.10 2.13
N GLN A 192 -14.05 -4.39 0.86
CA GLN A 192 -14.30 -3.47 -0.25
C GLN A 192 -15.81 -3.22 -0.42
N GLY A 193 -16.63 -4.27 -0.35
CA GLY A 193 -18.09 -4.11 -0.33
C GLY A 193 -18.58 -3.25 0.84
N LEU A 194 -18.00 -3.42 2.03
CA LEU A 194 -18.36 -2.61 3.19
C LEU A 194 -17.90 -1.15 3.07
N LEU A 195 -16.75 -0.91 2.45
CA LEU A 195 -16.27 0.45 2.16
C LEU A 195 -17.19 1.12 1.13
N GLN A 196 -17.65 0.40 0.11
CA GLN A 196 -18.64 0.91 -0.84
C GLN A 196 -19.94 1.29 -0.11
N ILE A 197 -20.49 0.42 0.74
CA ILE A 197 -21.68 0.73 1.55
C ILE A 197 -21.44 1.93 2.48
N TYR A 198 -20.23 2.04 3.04
CA TYR A 198 -19.88 3.17 3.89
C TYR A 198 -19.93 4.49 3.11
N GLU A 199 -19.36 4.52 1.91
CA GLU A 199 -19.28 5.73 1.08
C GLU A 199 -20.66 6.12 0.52
N ASP A 200 -21.43 5.14 0.05
CA ASP A 200 -22.75 5.38 -0.56
C ASP A 200 -23.82 5.76 0.48
N PHE A 201 -23.73 5.22 1.70
CA PHE A 201 -24.80 5.37 2.71
C PHE A 201 -24.30 5.98 4.01
N CYS A 202 -23.32 5.36 4.69
CA CYS A 202 -22.92 5.79 6.03
C CYS A 202 -22.31 7.20 6.09
N MET A 203 -21.68 7.66 5.00
CA MET A 203 -21.10 8.99 4.88
C MET A 203 -22.14 10.05 4.51
N GLN A 204 -23.18 9.66 3.78
CA GLN A 204 -24.27 10.54 3.35
C GLN A 204 -25.35 10.72 4.43
N ASP A 205 -25.43 9.78 5.37
CA ASP A 205 -26.45 9.76 6.40
C ASP A 205 -26.02 10.49 7.69
N SER A 206 -26.71 11.58 8.01
CA SER A 206 -26.58 12.30 9.28
C SER A 206 -27.58 11.84 10.36
N SER A 207 -28.42 10.83 10.07
CA SER A 207 -29.47 10.35 10.98
C SER A 207 -29.05 9.17 11.87
N ASP A 208 -27.76 8.80 11.87
CA ASP A 208 -27.24 7.61 12.56
C ASP A 208 -28.04 6.34 12.26
N CYS A 209 -28.20 6.08 10.97
CA CYS A 209 -28.94 4.99 10.36
C CYS A 209 -30.47 5.05 10.49
N ALA A 210 -31.04 5.99 11.25
CA ALA A 210 -32.48 6.03 11.53
C ALA A 210 -33.34 6.21 10.26
N GLN A 211 -32.82 6.91 9.25
CA GLN A 211 -33.46 7.16 7.96
C GLN A 211 -32.57 6.70 6.79
N CYS A 212 -31.65 5.77 7.05
CA CYS A 212 -30.75 5.27 6.02
C CYS A 212 -31.54 4.46 4.97
N PRO A 213 -31.44 4.79 3.66
CA PRO A 213 -32.22 4.11 2.62
C PRO A 213 -31.65 2.73 2.24
N PHE A 214 -30.48 2.35 2.78
CA PHE A 214 -29.81 1.10 2.44
C PHE A 214 -30.71 -0.14 2.59
N PRO A 215 -31.42 -0.37 3.71
CA PRO A 215 -32.25 -1.56 3.86
C PRO A 215 -33.38 -1.65 2.82
N GLU A 216 -34.03 -0.52 2.53
CA GLU A 216 -35.12 -0.46 1.54
C GLU A 216 -34.62 -0.67 0.11
N GLN A 217 -33.42 -0.18 -0.23
CA GLN A 217 -32.83 -0.41 -1.54
C GLN A 217 -32.42 -1.87 -1.73
N MET A 218 -31.82 -2.48 -0.70
CA MET A 218 -31.45 -3.91 -0.74
C MET A 218 -32.68 -4.81 -0.88
N ALA A 219 -33.82 -4.45 -0.28
CA ALA A 219 -35.08 -5.19 -0.43
C ALA A 219 -35.62 -5.21 -1.87
N LYS A 220 -35.20 -4.27 -2.73
CA LYS A 220 -35.59 -4.21 -4.16
C LYS A 220 -34.66 -5.02 -5.07
N TRP A 221 -33.52 -5.46 -4.54
CA TRP A 221 -32.50 -6.20 -5.28
C TRP A 221 -32.61 -7.73 -5.13
N VAL A 222 -33.44 -8.19 -4.17
CA VAL A 222 -33.76 -9.60 -3.92
C VAL A 222 -35.03 -9.97 -4.70
#